data_AF-A0A971XVZ5-F1
#
_entry.id   AF-A0A971XVZ5-F1
#
_cell.length_a   1.000
_cell.length_b   1.000
_cell.length_c   1.000
_cell.angle_alpha   90.00
_cell.angle_beta   90.00
_cell.angle_gamma   90.00
#
_symmetry.space_group_name_H-M   'P 1'
#
loop_
_entity.id
_entity.type
_entity.pdbx_description
1 polymer ?
#
loop_
_entity_poly.entity_id
_entity_poly.type
_entity_poly.pdbx_seq_one_letter_code
_entity_poly.pdbx_strand_id
1 'polypeptide(L)'
;MGSQLGEETVGTENANRMYTEEEDQKILAKWWNKKLRPELARELGRSEAALAQRFYAILKKKGIDPKAYRAKMKEQTAKRHLQPTMQASGSAWTRDEDIILWRSAKAGESFSEIAARLSGRTAEECRERYEALQQANTGADMAVQTQEASRMGVLDTGEAGESAIGSKQAVQGFSEDSQAEDVHDGQSEDSGDFLDVLRRFPRQAEALSHRMDDIERDMQYIKGSLQFSLEHLAQGLQNVANYLVGQEQDFTAFEKIRQENQALRSELAELRQRMENEKKELRKVYNELEFWLGEFLEMRKIEKVANLGELIPKLKYSYDRFGVLLQIEKEA
;
A
#
# COMPACT_ATOMS: atom_id res chain seq x y z
N MET A 1 -25.34 46.08 34.07
CA MET A 1 -26.00 45.32 32.99
C MET A 1 -25.25 45.62 31.72
N GLY A 2 -24.31 44.73 31.38
CA GLY A 2 -23.33 44.94 30.31
C GLY A 2 -23.98 44.92 28.94
N SER A 3 -23.63 45.94 28.14
CA SER A 3 -24.06 46.13 26.77
C SER A 3 -23.57 44.99 25.88
N GLN A 4 -24.49 44.53 25.04
CA GLN A 4 -24.29 43.58 23.96
C GLN A 4 -23.21 44.09 23.00
N LEU A 5 -22.15 43.29 22.83
CA LEU A 5 -21.18 43.48 21.76
C LEU A 5 -21.77 42.90 20.48
N GLY A 6 -22.02 43.80 19.53
CA GLY A 6 -22.49 43.47 18.19
C GLY A 6 -21.42 42.74 17.39
N GLU A 7 -21.90 41.84 16.53
CA GLU A 7 -21.14 41.22 15.46
C GLU A 7 -20.63 42.31 14.50
N GLU A 8 -19.34 42.64 14.59
CA GLU A 8 -18.69 43.49 13.59
C GLU A 8 -18.35 42.66 12.35
N THR A 9 -18.98 43.06 11.25
CA THR A 9 -18.76 42.57 9.89
C THR A 9 -17.32 42.87 9.43
N VAL A 10 -16.41 41.91 9.61
CA VAL A 10 -15.04 41.94 9.08
C VAL A 10 -15.08 41.71 7.57
N GLY A 11 -15.28 42.77 6.78
CA GLY A 11 -15.55 42.56 5.36
C GLY A 11 -15.27 43.68 4.39
N THR A 12 -14.42 44.68 4.69
CA THR A 12 -13.98 45.63 3.62
C THR A 12 -12.71 46.43 3.90
N GLU A 13 -12.22 46.53 5.14
CA GLU A 13 -11.19 47.54 5.47
C GLU A 13 -9.76 47.19 5.03
N ASN A 14 -9.48 45.94 4.65
CA ASN A 14 -8.10 45.46 4.47
C ASN A 14 -7.59 45.44 3.02
N ALA A 15 -8.40 45.90 2.05
CA ALA A 15 -8.04 45.82 0.63
C ALA A 15 -6.86 46.71 0.23
N ASN A 16 -6.59 47.78 1.00
CA ASN A 16 -5.56 48.77 0.69
C ASN A 16 -4.35 48.72 1.65
N ARG A 17 -4.26 47.70 2.51
CA ARG A 17 -3.12 47.49 3.40
C ARG A 17 -1.94 46.89 2.64
N MET A 18 -0.76 47.45 2.83
CA MET A 18 0.50 46.96 2.25
C MET A 18 0.78 45.52 2.72
N TYR A 19 1.24 44.66 1.81
CA TYR A 19 1.53 43.26 2.10
C TYR A 19 2.63 43.13 3.16
N THR A 20 2.38 42.32 4.20
CA THR A 20 3.40 41.98 5.19
C THR A 20 4.29 40.83 4.72
N GLU A 21 5.44 40.65 5.37
CA GLU A 21 6.37 39.56 5.04
C GLU A 21 5.75 38.18 5.29
N GLU A 22 4.87 38.06 6.29
CA GLU A 22 4.13 36.83 6.58
C GLU A 22 3.14 36.50 5.46
N GLU A 23 2.45 37.51 4.92
CA GLU A 23 1.56 37.34 3.77
C GLU A 23 2.34 36.92 2.53
N ASP A 24 3.52 37.52 2.30
CA ASP A 24 4.41 37.14 1.21
C ASP A 24 4.88 35.67 1.32
N GLN A 25 5.17 35.20 2.54
CA GLN A 25 5.52 33.81 2.80
C GLN A 25 4.35 32.86 2.49
N LYS A 26 3.12 33.22 2.92
CA LYS A 26 1.91 32.45 2.63
C LYS A 26 1.62 32.39 1.12
N ILE A 27 1.79 33.51 0.42
CA ILE A 27 1.65 33.58 -1.04
C ILE A 27 2.67 32.66 -1.72
N LEU A 28 3.94 32.73 -1.36
CA LEU A 28 4.96 31.82 -1.90
C LEU A 28 4.64 30.34 -1.63
N ALA A 29 4.18 30.02 -0.42
CA ALA A 29 3.90 28.65 -0.01
C ALA A 29 2.68 28.02 -0.69
N LYS A 30 1.60 28.79 -0.94
CA LYS A 30 0.33 28.24 -1.43
C LYS A 30 0.04 28.57 -2.91
N TRP A 31 0.52 29.70 -3.43
CA TRP A 31 0.13 30.22 -4.76
C TRP A 31 0.55 29.34 -5.95
N TRP A 32 1.65 28.59 -5.79
CA TRP A 32 2.15 27.68 -6.83
C TRP A 32 1.15 26.55 -7.14
N ASN A 33 0.28 26.19 -6.20
CA ASN A 33 -0.79 25.20 -6.39
C ASN A 33 -2.12 25.89 -6.73
N LYS A 34 -2.67 25.58 -7.91
CA LYS A 34 -3.92 26.19 -8.39
C LYS A 34 -5.12 25.94 -7.46
N LYS A 35 -5.17 24.80 -6.78
CA LYS A 35 -6.29 24.41 -5.91
C LYS A 35 -6.38 25.25 -4.63
N LEU A 36 -5.24 25.75 -4.14
CA LEU A 36 -5.15 26.49 -2.87
C LEU A 36 -5.34 28.01 -3.03
N ARG A 37 -5.46 28.51 -4.27
CA ARG A 37 -5.63 29.93 -4.57
C ARG A 37 -6.93 30.54 -4.02
N PRO A 38 -8.12 29.92 -4.20
CA PRO A 38 -9.35 30.50 -3.66
C PRO A 38 -9.35 30.53 -2.12
N GLU A 39 -8.79 29.50 -1.49
CA GLU A 39 -8.64 29.46 -0.03
C GLU A 39 -7.68 30.54 0.48
N LEU A 40 -6.56 30.75 -0.22
CA LEU A 40 -5.59 31.79 0.13
C LEU A 40 -6.19 33.20 -0.06
N ALA A 41 -6.97 33.43 -1.11
CA ALA A 41 -7.68 34.69 -1.34
C ALA A 41 -8.65 35.01 -0.19
N ARG A 42 -9.39 34.00 0.26
CA ARG A 42 -10.27 34.09 1.43
C ARG A 42 -9.50 34.33 2.73
N GLU A 43 -8.39 33.63 2.95
CA GLU A 43 -7.56 33.76 4.15
C GLU A 43 -6.91 35.15 4.27
N LEU A 44 -6.47 35.72 3.15
CA LEU A 44 -5.82 37.03 3.11
C LEU A 44 -6.79 38.20 2.89
N GLY A 45 -8.08 37.93 2.66
CA GLY A 45 -9.09 38.95 2.37
C GLY A 45 -8.76 39.80 1.14
N ARG A 46 -8.07 39.23 0.13
CA ARG A 46 -7.65 39.93 -1.10
C ARG A 46 -8.04 39.14 -2.34
N SER A 47 -8.23 39.85 -3.46
CA SER A 47 -8.56 39.21 -4.73
C SER A 47 -7.40 38.34 -5.24
N GLU A 48 -7.74 37.25 -5.94
CA GLU A 48 -6.75 36.38 -6.56
C GLU A 48 -5.83 37.17 -7.52
N ALA A 49 -6.36 38.17 -8.22
CA ALA A 49 -5.58 39.03 -9.08
C ALA A 49 -4.50 39.80 -8.30
N ALA A 50 -4.85 40.35 -7.13
CA ALA A 50 -3.89 41.06 -6.28
C ALA A 50 -2.78 40.13 -5.75
N LEU A 51 -3.15 38.90 -5.35
CA LEU A 51 -2.19 37.88 -4.92
C LEU A 51 -1.28 37.41 -6.06
N ALA A 52 -1.82 37.30 -7.28
CA ALA A 52 -1.04 36.98 -8.47
C ALA A 52 0.03 38.03 -8.75
N GLN A 53 -0.36 39.31 -8.76
CA GLN A 53 0.54 40.44 -8.96
C GLN A 53 1.62 40.46 -7.88
N ARG A 54 1.25 40.26 -6.61
CA ARG A 54 2.19 40.21 -5.51
C ARG A 54 3.17 39.03 -5.64
N PHE A 55 2.70 37.85 -6.00
CA PHE A 55 3.55 36.67 -6.24
C PHE A 55 4.63 36.93 -7.30
N TYR A 56 4.25 37.49 -8.46
CA TYR A 56 5.22 37.82 -9.50
C TYR A 56 6.18 38.93 -9.08
N ALA A 57 5.72 39.93 -8.31
CA ALA A 57 6.57 40.97 -7.76
C ALA A 57 7.62 40.41 -6.77
N ILE A 58 7.23 39.48 -5.89
CA ILE A 58 8.14 38.81 -4.96
C ILE A 58 9.19 37.99 -5.73
N LEU A 59 8.77 37.24 -6.75
CA LEU A 59 9.69 36.45 -7.57
C LEU A 59 10.67 37.32 -8.35
N LYS A 60 10.21 38.45 -8.90
CA LYS A 60 11.06 39.45 -9.57
C LYS A 60 12.09 40.04 -8.61
N LYS A 61 11.69 40.37 -7.37
CA LYS A 61 12.61 40.84 -6.32
C LYS A 61 13.66 39.78 -5.95
N LYS A 62 13.31 38.50 -6.02
CA LYS A 62 14.21 37.36 -5.73
C LYS A 62 15.02 36.89 -6.94
N GLY A 63 14.80 37.43 -8.13
CA GLY A 63 15.47 37.01 -9.36
C GLY A 63 15.15 35.58 -9.82
N ILE A 64 14.01 35.02 -9.39
CA ILE A 64 13.62 33.64 -9.71
C ILE A 64 12.54 33.65 -10.80
N ASP A 65 12.74 32.88 -11.85
CA ASP A 65 11.73 32.69 -12.89
C ASP A 65 10.48 31.94 -12.35
N PRO A 66 9.24 32.39 -12.64
CA PRO A 66 8.03 31.73 -12.15
C PRO A 66 7.88 30.26 -12.56
N LYS A 67 8.41 29.85 -13.72
CA LYS A 67 8.37 28.44 -14.16
C LYS A 67 9.35 27.62 -13.33
N ALA A 68 10.57 28.13 -13.13
CA ALA A 68 11.58 27.51 -12.28
C ALA A 68 11.11 27.35 -10.83
N TYR A 69 10.43 28.37 -10.27
CA TYR A 69 9.89 28.30 -8.90
C TYR A 69 8.86 27.18 -8.73
N ARG A 70 7.91 27.05 -9.67
CA ARG A 70 6.90 25.99 -9.64
C ARG A 70 7.51 24.61 -9.79
N ALA A 71 8.52 24.47 -10.67
CA ALA A 71 9.25 23.22 -10.83
C ALA A 71 9.97 22.81 -9.53
N LYS A 72 10.68 23.74 -8.90
CA LYS A 72 11.36 23.52 -7.62
C LYS A 72 10.40 23.12 -6.49
N MET A 73 9.24 23.78 -6.40
CA MET A 73 8.23 23.41 -5.40
C MET A 73 7.63 22.02 -5.65
N LYS A 74 7.33 21.69 -6.91
CA LYS A 74 6.83 20.35 -7.29
C LYS A 74 7.87 19.25 -6.97
N GLU A 75 9.13 19.53 -7.25
CA GLU A 75 10.24 18.62 -6.93
C GLU A 75 10.44 18.46 -5.42
N GLN A 76 10.33 19.52 -4.63
CA GLN A 76 10.40 19.45 -3.16
C GLN A 76 9.23 18.63 -2.57
N THR A 77 8.01 18.79 -3.09
CA THR A 77 6.88 17.95 -2.66
C THR A 77 7.08 16.49 -3.05
N ALA A 78 7.57 16.22 -4.25
CA ALA A 78 7.88 14.85 -4.69
C ALA A 78 8.99 14.22 -3.84
N LYS A 79 10.06 14.97 -3.53
CA LYS A 79 11.16 14.51 -2.66
C LYS A 79 10.70 14.24 -1.22
N ARG A 80 9.79 15.05 -0.67
CA ARG A 80 9.17 14.78 0.65
C ARG A 80 8.34 13.49 0.65
N HIS A 81 7.69 13.17 -0.46
CA HIS A 81 6.94 11.92 -0.63
C HIS A 81 7.84 10.69 -0.85
N LEU A 82 9.13 10.90 -1.19
CA LEU A 82 10.10 9.85 -1.48
C LEU A 82 11.13 9.66 -0.35
N GLN A 83 11.09 10.49 0.69
CA GLN A 83 11.86 10.22 1.90
C GLN A 83 11.08 9.22 2.77
N PRO A 84 11.67 8.09 3.14
CA PRO A 84 11.20 7.35 4.31
C PRO A 84 11.25 8.33 5.47
N THR A 85 10.08 8.76 5.92
CA THR A 85 9.99 9.59 7.12
C THR A 85 10.54 8.73 8.26
N MET A 86 11.73 9.06 8.76
CA MET A 86 12.13 8.58 10.09
C MET A 86 11.15 9.24 11.06
N GLN A 87 10.04 8.56 11.33
CA GLN A 87 8.96 9.07 12.16
C GLN A 87 9.48 9.16 13.59
N ALA A 88 9.35 10.35 14.16
CA ALA A 88 9.60 10.57 15.57
C ALA A 88 8.70 9.66 16.42
N SER A 89 9.24 9.22 17.56
CA SER A 89 8.53 8.50 18.62
C SER A 89 7.24 9.24 18.98
N GLY A 90 6.09 8.70 18.54
CA GLY A 90 4.77 9.32 18.73
C GLY A 90 3.87 9.37 17.48
N SER A 91 4.33 8.90 16.31
CA SER A 91 3.43 8.75 15.15
C SER A 91 2.45 7.58 15.34
N ALA A 92 1.26 7.66 14.72
CA ALA A 92 0.30 6.56 14.72
C ALA A 92 0.89 5.33 14.01
N TRP A 93 0.62 4.13 14.54
CA TRP A 93 1.08 2.87 13.95
C TRP A 93 0.62 2.72 12.50
N THR A 94 1.56 2.46 11.61
CA THR A 94 1.30 2.22 10.19
C THR A 94 1.05 0.73 9.93
N ARG A 95 0.31 0.44 8.84
CA ARG A 95 0.01 -0.93 8.43
C ARG A 95 1.28 -1.75 8.17
N ASP A 96 2.32 -1.12 7.65
CA ASP A 96 3.59 -1.79 7.36
C ASP A 96 4.35 -2.14 8.65
N GLU A 97 4.34 -1.26 9.65
CA GLU A 97 4.86 -1.54 10.99
C GLU A 97 4.11 -2.71 11.65
N ASP A 98 2.77 -2.74 11.56
CA ASP A 98 1.95 -3.84 12.09
C ASP A 98 2.27 -5.18 11.41
N ILE A 99 2.50 -5.18 10.08
CA ILE A 99 2.87 -6.39 9.34
C ILE A 99 4.25 -6.91 9.77
N ILE A 100 5.23 -6.01 9.91
CA ILE A 100 6.58 -6.37 10.35
C ILE A 100 6.53 -6.91 11.79
N LEU A 101 5.84 -6.21 12.68
CA LEU A 101 5.65 -6.60 14.07
C LEU A 101 4.98 -7.98 14.18
N TRP A 102 3.87 -8.19 13.48
CA TRP A 102 3.12 -9.44 13.53
C TRP A 102 3.92 -10.63 12.99
N ARG A 103 4.62 -10.47 11.86
CA ARG A 103 5.45 -11.53 11.27
C ARG A 103 6.63 -11.89 12.16
N SER A 104 7.38 -10.89 12.64
CA SER A 104 8.54 -11.11 13.49
C SER A 104 8.16 -11.73 14.84
N ALA A 105 7.07 -11.28 15.46
CA ALA A 105 6.58 -11.86 16.71
C ALA A 105 6.07 -13.29 16.52
N LYS A 106 5.40 -13.60 15.41
CA LYS A 106 5.03 -15.00 15.04
C LYS A 106 6.23 -15.88 14.76
N ALA A 107 7.34 -15.32 14.27
CA ALA A 107 8.60 -16.03 14.06
C ALA A 107 9.40 -16.25 15.36
N GLY A 108 8.95 -15.68 16.49
CA GLY A 108 9.61 -15.83 17.79
C GLY A 108 10.78 -14.86 18.03
N GLU A 109 10.91 -13.80 17.24
CA GLU A 109 11.93 -12.76 17.46
C GLU A 109 11.63 -11.94 18.74
N SER A 110 12.68 -11.47 19.41
CA SER A 110 12.52 -10.65 20.61
C SER A 110 12.01 -9.24 20.26
N PHE A 111 11.11 -8.66 21.06
CA PHE A 111 10.56 -7.32 20.81
C PHE A 111 11.62 -6.22 20.76
N SER A 112 12.80 -6.46 21.36
CA SER A 112 13.94 -5.53 21.28
C SER A 112 14.58 -5.53 19.89
N GLU A 113 14.69 -6.69 19.23
CA GLU A 113 15.18 -6.80 17.86
C GLU A 113 14.18 -6.23 16.85
N ILE A 114 12.88 -6.42 17.11
CA ILE A 114 11.81 -5.83 16.29
C ILE A 114 11.83 -4.30 16.40
N ALA A 115 11.92 -3.75 17.60
CA ALA A 115 12.04 -2.32 17.84
C ALA A 115 13.29 -1.71 17.17
N ALA A 116 14.40 -2.46 17.10
CA ALA A 116 15.59 -2.01 16.37
C ALA A 116 15.37 -1.88 14.85
N ARG A 117 14.43 -2.66 14.28
CA ARG A 117 14.03 -2.54 12.86
C ARG A 117 12.98 -1.45 12.63
N LEU A 118 12.14 -1.19 13.63
CA LEU A 118 11.13 -0.12 13.62
C LEU A 118 11.73 1.17 14.19
N SER A 119 12.39 1.95 13.33
CA SER A 119 13.05 3.20 13.76
C SER A 119 12.06 4.14 14.47
N GLY A 120 12.27 4.39 15.76
CA GLY A 120 11.45 5.29 16.57
C GLY A 120 10.43 4.62 17.49
N ARG A 121 10.38 3.28 17.53
CA ARG A 121 9.52 2.52 18.46
C ARG A 121 10.33 1.87 19.58
N THR A 122 9.74 1.79 20.77
CA THR A 122 10.34 1.04 21.89
C THR A 122 9.87 -0.42 21.90
N ALA A 123 10.62 -1.28 22.59
CA ALA A 123 10.23 -2.68 22.76
C ALA A 123 8.91 -2.84 23.54
N GLU A 124 8.60 -1.89 24.43
CA GLU A 124 7.35 -1.83 25.19
C GLU A 124 6.16 -1.48 24.29
N GLU A 125 6.30 -0.43 23.46
CA GLU A 125 5.28 -0.05 22.47
C GLU A 125 4.98 -1.18 21.48
N CYS A 126 6.01 -1.92 21.04
CA CYS A 126 5.83 -3.09 20.16
C CYS A 126 5.04 -4.21 20.83
N ARG A 127 5.24 -4.43 22.14
CA ARG A 127 4.51 -5.46 22.89
C ARG A 127 3.04 -5.08 23.05
N GLU A 128 2.77 -3.86 23.48
CA GLU A 128 1.40 -3.34 23.65
C GLU A 128 0.64 -3.39 22.31
N ARG A 129 1.29 -3.00 21.21
CA ARG A 129 0.69 -3.06 19.89
C ARG A 129 0.41 -4.50 19.45
N TYR A 130 1.35 -5.42 19.69
CA TYR A 130 1.18 -6.82 19.33
C TYR A 130 0.03 -7.48 20.11
N GLU A 131 -0.12 -7.14 21.39
CA GLU A 131 -1.25 -7.57 22.21
C GLU A 131 -2.59 -7.01 21.68
N ALA A 132 -2.63 -5.73 21.33
CA ALA A 132 -3.81 -5.12 20.71
C ALA A 132 -4.19 -5.78 19.37
N LEU A 133 -3.19 -6.15 18.54
CA LEU A 133 -3.42 -6.89 17.29
C LEU A 133 -3.94 -8.31 17.56
N GLN A 134 -3.49 -8.97 18.63
CA GLN A 134 -4.03 -10.27 19.03
C GLN A 134 -5.47 -10.16 19.49
N GLN A 135 -5.79 -9.16 20.34
CA GLN A 135 -7.15 -8.91 20.81
C GLN A 135 -8.10 -8.54 19.66
N ALA A 136 -7.63 -7.80 18.66
CA ALA A 136 -8.42 -7.50 17.48
C ALA A 136 -8.71 -8.76 16.63
N ASN A 137 -7.76 -9.68 16.54
CA ASN A 137 -7.95 -10.94 15.81
C ASN A 137 -8.82 -11.94 16.58
N THR A 138 -8.70 -12.03 17.91
CA THR A 138 -9.60 -12.87 18.73
C THR A 138 -11.01 -12.28 18.81
N GLY A 139 -11.13 -10.95 18.84
CA GLY A 139 -12.41 -10.25 18.76
C GLY A 139 -13.09 -10.40 17.39
N ALA A 140 -12.31 -10.50 16.30
CA ALA A 140 -12.84 -10.82 14.97
C ALA A 140 -13.39 -12.26 14.91
N ASP A 141 -12.72 -13.24 15.52
CA ASP A 141 -13.23 -14.61 15.65
C ASP A 141 -14.52 -14.68 16.49
N MET A 142 -14.62 -13.88 17.56
CA MET A 142 -15.84 -13.77 18.38
C MET A 142 -16.98 -13.00 17.69
N ALA A 143 -16.69 -12.01 16.86
CA ALA A 143 -17.69 -11.28 16.07
C ALA A 143 -18.27 -12.14 14.94
N VAL A 144 -17.46 -13.02 14.34
CA VAL A 144 -17.93 -14.05 13.39
C VAL A 144 -18.84 -15.06 14.10
N GLN A 145 -18.51 -15.49 15.32
CA GLN A 145 -19.38 -16.36 16.14
C GLN A 145 -20.67 -15.65 16.58
N THR A 146 -20.64 -14.34 16.87
CA THR A 146 -21.81 -13.56 17.30
C THR A 146 -22.80 -13.31 16.14
N GLN A 147 -22.30 -13.20 14.89
CA GLN A 147 -23.15 -13.14 13.70
C GLN A 147 -23.80 -14.50 13.36
N GLU A 148 -23.13 -15.62 13.62
CA GLU A 148 -23.73 -16.97 13.50
C GLU A 148 -24.75 -17.24 14.61
N ALA A 149 -24.48 -16.83 15.85
CA ALA A 149 -25.41 -16.96 16.97
C ALA A 149 -26.68 -16.09 16.80
N SER A 150 -26.58 -14.93 16.15
CA SER A 150 -27.75 -14.08 15.83
C SER A 150 -28.69 -14.71 14.78
N ARG A 151 -28.27 -15.77 14.08
CA ARG A 151 -29.10 -16.51 13.14
C ARG A 151 -29.79 -17.74 13.78
N MET A 152 -29.35 -18.16 14.96
CA MET A 152 -29.89 -19.27 15.75
C MET A 152 -30.22 -18.79 17.17
N GLY A 153 -31.27 -17.98 17.31
CA GLY A 153 -31.66 -17.45 18.62
C GLY A 153 -33.10 -16.97 18.65
N VAL A 154 -34.06 -17.89 18.52
CA VAL A 154 -35.41 -17.73 19.10
C VAL A 154 -35.66 -18.97 19.96
N LEU A 155 -36.07 -18.71 21.20
CA LEU A 155 -36.18 -19.58 22.40
C LEU A 155 -34.85 -19.73 23.17
N ASP A 156 -34.49 -18.85 24.13
CA ASP A 156 -35.22 -18.42 25.35
C ASP A 156 -35.48 -19.60 26.31
N THR A 157 -35.16 -19.64 27.59
CA THR A 157 -34.35 -18.87 28.57
C THR A 157 -34.29 -19.72 29.85
N GLY A 158 -33.38 -19.38 30.77
CA GLY A 158 -33.46 -19.75 32.20
C GLY A 158 -32.28 -20.58 32.65
N GLU A 159 -31.18 -19.95 33.10
CA GLU A 159 -30.86 -19.75 34.54
C GLU A 159 -30.36 -21.05 35.19
N ALA A 160 -29.30 -21.11 36.00
CA ALA A 160 -28.27 -20.21 36.48
C ALA A 160 -27.30 -21.11 37.27
N GLY A 161 -26.09 -20.64 37.57
CA GLY A 161 -25.32 -21.13 38.72
C GLY A 161 -23.97 -21.78 38.42
N GLU A 162 -22.92 -20.96 38.59
CA GLU A 162 -21.68 -21.25 39.33
C GLU A 162 -21.19 -22.71 39.47
N SER A 163 -19.99 -22.98 38.96
CA SER A 163 -18.87 -23.27 39.86
C SER A 163 -17.53 -23.31 39.15
N ALA A 164 -16.57 -22.69 39.84
CA ALA A 164 -15.15 -22.83 39.64
C ALA A 164 -14.68 -24.28 39.81
N ILE A 165 -13.51 -24.59 39.24
CA ILE A 165 -12.30 -25.08 39.93
C ILE A 165 -11.41 -25.76 38.88
N GLY A 166 -10.19 -25.23 38.76
CA GLY A 166 -9.14 -25.88 37.99
C GLY A 166 -8.68 -27.18 38.64
N SER A 167 -8.09 -28.06 37.85
CA SER A 167 -7.17 -29.07 38.37
C SER A 167 -6.00 -29.21 37.42
N LYS A 168 -4.85 -28.78 37.93
CA LYS A 168 -3.56 -29.28 37.52
C LYS A 168 -3.47 -30.77 37.88
N GLN A 169 -2.66 -31.48 37.11
CA GLN A 169 -1.63 -32.42 37.59
C GLN A 169 -1.78 -33.90 37.20
N ALA A 170 -0.67 -34.37 36.60
CA ALA A 170 -0.08 -35.71 36.64
C ALA A 170 -0.79 -36.87 35.92
N VAL A 171 -0.36 -37.10 34.69
CA VAL A 171 -0.21 -38.44 34.14
C VAL A 171 1.20 -38.92 34.51
N GLN A 172 1.31 -39.79 35.52
CA GLN A 172 2.51 -40.57 35.80
C GLN A 172 2.11 -42.04 35.72
N GLY A 173 2.72 -42.72 34.76
CA GLY A 173 2.40 -44.09 34.37
C GLY A 173 2.80 -45.13 35.40
N PHE A 174 1.89 -46.09 35.52
CA PHE A 174 2.00 -47.47 35.99
C PHE A 174 3.42 -48.03 36.20
N SER A 175 3.66 -48.47 37.43
CA SER A 175 4.65 -49.48 37.79
C SER A 175 4.01 -50.86 37.73
N GLU A 176 4.71 -51.80 37.09
CA GLU A 176 4.52 -53.24 37.22
C GLU A 176 4.87 -53.69 38.65
N ASP A 177 4.06 -54.55 39.24
CA ASP A 177 4.53 -55.42 40.32
C ASP A 177 3.91 -56.82 40.20
N SER A 178 4.76 -57.80 40.47
CA SER A 178 4.54 -59.23 40.31
C SER A 178 4.21 -59.89 41.65
N GLN A 179 3.76 -61.15 41.57
CA GLN A 179 3.60 -62.16 42.64
C GLN A 179 2.33 -62.05 43.50
N ALA A 180 1.70 -63.11 43.96
CA ALA A 180 1.64 -64.54 43.64
C ALA A 180 0.56 -65.15 44.59
N GLU A 181 -0.06 -66.27 44.16
CA GLU A 181 -0.81 -67.27 44.95
C GLU A 181 -2.19 -66.82 45.51
N ASP A 182 -3.24 -67.63 45.52
CA ASP A 182 -3.31 -69.00 46.01
C ASP A 182 -4.53 -69.75 45.43
N VAL A 183 -4.41 -71.05 45.26
CA VAL A 183 -5.44 -71.98 44.76
C VAL A 183 -5.86 -72.86 45.93
N HIS A 184 -7.11 -72.76 46.39
CA HIS A 184 -7.76 -73.93 46.99
C HIS A 184 -9.27 -74.03 46.73
N ASP A 185 -9.65 -75.28 46.52
CA ASP A 185 -10.88 -75.87 46.04
C ASP A 185 -11.98 -75.90 47.12
N GLY A 186 -13.25 -75.88 46.71
CA GLY A 186 -14.40 -75.84 47.61
C GLY A 186 -15.74 -75.80 46.86
N GLN A 187 -16.22 -76.99 46.51
CA GLN A 187 -17.50 -77.28 45.84
C GLN A 187 -18.70 -76.54 46.46
N SER A 188 -19.52 -75.89 45.61
CA SER A 188 -21.01 -75.90 45.58
C SER A 188 -21.69 -74.55 45.21
N GLU A 189 -21.42 -73.92 44.06
CA GLU A 189 -22.16 -72.69 43.66
C GLU A 189 -22.57 -72.59 42.17
N ASP A 190 -22.54 -73.68 41.40
CA ASP A 190 -22.70 -73.60 39.93
C ASP A 190 -24.10 -73.17 39.45
N SER A 191 -25.11 -73.18 40.33
CA SER A 191 -26.44 -72.63 40.01
C SER A 191 -26.58 -71.14 40.38
N GLY A 192 -25.78 -70.64 41.33
CA GLY A 192 -25.72 -69.22 41.69
C GLY A 192 -24.97 -68.42 40.63
N ASP A 193 -23.85 -68.96 40.16
CA ASP A 193 -23.01 -68.33 39.14
C ASP A 193 -23.73 -68.22 37.79
N PHE A 194 -24.41 -69.29 37.34
CA PHE A 194 -25.19 -69.25 36.10
C PHE A 194 -26.40 -68.30 36.18
N LEU A 195 -27.14 -68.31 37.29
CA LEU A 195 -28.29 -67.42 37.47
C LEU A 195 -27.86 -65.95 37.61
N ASP A 196 -26.69 -65.69 38.20
CA ASP A 196 -26.12 -64.36 38.28
C ASP A 196 -25.60 -63.87 36.92
N VAL A 197 -25.01 -64.76 36.10
CA VAL A 197 -24.68 -64.48 34.70
C VAL A 197 -25.95 -64.15 33.90
N LEU A 198 -27.03 -64.92 34.06
CA LEU A 198 -28.31 -64.66 33.40
C LEU A 198 -28.97 -63.35 33.86
N ARG A 199 -28.77 -62.92 35.11
CA ARG A 199 -29.24 -61.61 35.59
C ARG A 199 -28.38 -60.44 35.10
N ARG A 200 -27.09 -60.67 34.85
CA ARG A 200 -26.15 -59.66 34.33
C ARG A 200 -26.27 -59.49 32.81
N PHE A 201 -26.66 -60.53 32.09
CA PHE A 201 -26.75 -60.53 30.63
C PHE A 201 -27.67 -59.42 30.05
N PRO A 202 -28.90 -59.17 30.57
CA PRO A 202 -29.73 -58.07 30.09
C PRO A 202 -29.07 -56.70 30.26
N ARG A 203 -28.40 -56.47 31.40
CA ARG A 203 -27.69 -55.21 31.67
C ARG A 203 -26.47 -55.04 30.78
N GLN A 204 -25.76 -56.13 30.47
CA GLN A 204 -24.64 -56.11 29.53
C GLN A 204 -25.10 -55.87 28.10
N ALA A 205 -26.23 -56.46 27.69
CA ALA A 205 -26.85 -56.22 26.39
C ALA A 205 -27.34 -54.77 26.25
N GLU A 206 -27.92 -54.21 27.32
CA GLU A 206 -28.34 -52.80 27.38
C GLU A 206 -27.15 -51.84 27.34
N ALA A 207 -26.08 -52.12 28.10
CA ALA A 207 -24.84 -51.34 28.05
C ALA A 207 -24.17 -51.41 26.66
N LEU A 208 -24.22 -52.57 26.00
CA LEU A 208 -23.73 -52.73 24.63
C LEU A 208 -24.61 -51.96 23.64
N SER A 209 -25.93 -51.97 23.81
CA SER A 209 -26.87 -51.19 23.00
C SER A 209 -26.58 -49.69 23.10
N HIS A 210 -26.44 -49.16 24.31
CA HIS A 210 -26.09 -47.75 24.50
C HIS A 210 -24.74 -47.39 23.88
N ARG A 211 -23.74 -48.28 24.00
CA ARG A 211 -22.45 -48.09 23.35
C ARG A 211 -22.57 -48.10 21.82
N MET A 212 -23.44 -48.94 21.26
CA MET A 212 -23.75 -48.92 19.82
C MET A 212 -24.44 -47.61 19.42
N ASP A 213 -25.38 -47.10 20.22
CA ASP A 213 -26.06 -45.82 19.99
C ASP A 213 -25.11 -44.63 20.12
N ASP A 214 -24.14 -44.68 21.04
CA ASP A 214 -23.08 -43.67 21.16
C ASP A 214 -22.19 -43.67 19.91
N ILE A 215 -21.75 -44.85 19.45
CA ILE A 215 -20.95 -45.00 18.23
C ILE A 215 -21.72 -44.52 17.00
N GLU A 216 -23.02 -44.78 16.91
CA GLU A 216 -23.85 -44.32 15.79
C GLU A 216 -23.97 -42.79 15.77
N ARG A 217 -24.15 -42.17 16.94
CA ARG A 217 -24.17 -40.71 17.08
C ARG A 217 -22.82 -40.09 16.72
N ASP A 218 -21.72 -40.68 17.17
CA ASP A 218 -20.37 -40.23 16.82
C ASP A 218 -20.13 -40.36 15.31
N MET A 219 -20.56 -41.46 14.70
CA MET A 219 -20.44 -41.68 13.25
C MET A 219 -21.26 -40.64 12.46
N GLN A 220 -22.47 -40.31 12.91
CA GLN A 220 -23.29 -39.27 12.30
C GLN A 220 -22.64 -37.88 12.45
N TYR A 221 -22.07 -37.58 13.61
CA TYR A 221 -21.35 -36.34 13.86
C TYR A 221 -20.12 -36.20 12.96
N ILE A 222 -19.28 -37.24 12.90
CA ILE A 222 -18.09 -37.27 12.04
C ILE A 222 -18.49 -37.12 10.57
N LYS A 223 -19.56 -37.79 10.12
CA LYS A 223 -20.06 -37.67 8.76
C LYS A 223 -20.51 -36.24 8.45
N GLY A 224 -21.26 -35.61 9.35
CA GLY A 224 -21.70 -34.21 9.20
C GLY A 224 -20.51 -33.25 9.16
N SER A 225 -19.55 -33.41 10.07
CA SER A 225 -18.32 -32.60 10.12
C SER A 225 -17.45 -32.77 8.87
N LEU A 226 -17.30 -34.01 8.38
CA LEU A 226 -16.57 -34.30 7.17
C LEU A 226 -17.28 -33.71 5.93
N GLN A 227 -18.60 -33.83 5.86
CA GLN A 227 -19.38 -33.24 4.77
C GLN A 227 -19.26 -31.71 4.77
N PHE A 228 -19.36 -31.08 5.95
CA PHE A 228 -19.19 -29.64 6.12
C PHE A 228 -17.79 -29.19 5.68
N SER A 229 -16.73 -29.84 6.17
CA SER A 229 -15.35 -29.50 5.81
C SER A 229 -15.06 -29.71 4.32
N LEU A 230 -15.60 -30.77 3.70
CA LEU A 230 -15.48 -31.02 2.26
C LEU A 230 -16.21 -29.96 1.42
N GLU A 231 -17.39 -29.53 1.85
CA GLU A 231 -18.16 -28.49 1.15
C GLU A 231 -17.44 -27.13 1.21
N HIS A 232 -16.92 -26.78 2.39
CA HIS A 232 -16.14 -25.54 2.56
C HIS A 232 -14.81 -25.59 1.79
N LEU A 233 -14.16 -26.75 1.75
CA LEU A 233 -12.95 -26.95 0.95
C LEU A 233 -13.26 -26.83 -0.55
N ALA A 234 -14.34 -27.45 -1.03
CA ALA A 234 -14.77 -27.35 -2.42
C ALA A 234 -15.09 -25.89 -2.81
N GLN A 235 -15.79 -25.17 -1.94
CA GLN A 235 -16.09 -23.76 -2.16
C GLN A 235 -14.83 -22.88 -2.13
N GLY A 236 -13.90 -23.17 -1.21
CA GLY A 236 -12.58 -22.52 -1.16
C GLY A 236 -11.77 -22.76 -2.44
N LEU A 237 -11.72 -24.00 -2.92
CA LEU A 237 -11.06 -24.35 -4.18
C LEU A 237 -11.69 -23.66 -5.38
N GLN A 238 -13.02 -23.58 -5.43
CA GLN A 238 -13.73 -22.87 -6.50
C GLN A 238 -13.43 -21.36 -6.49
N ASN A 239 -13.35 -20.74 -5.31
CA ASN A 239 -12.99 -19.34 -5.19
C ASN A 239 -11.54 -19.08 -5.66
N VAL A 240 -10.62 -19.97 -5.31
CA VAL A 240 -9.23 -19.90 -5.78
C VAL A 240 -9.17 -20.09 -7.30
N ALA A 241 -9.90 -21.06 -7.86
CA ALA A 241 -9.97 -21.27 -9.30
C ALA A 241 -10.50 -20.02 -10.03
N ASN A 242 -11.58 -19.41 -9.54
CA ASN A 242 -12.13 -18.18 -10.11
C ASN A 242 -11.14 -17.01 -10.04
N TYR A 243 -10.38 -16.90 -8.94
CA TYR A 243 -9.34 -15.88 -8.80
C TYR A 243 -8.20 -16.09 -9.80
N LEU A 244 -7.75 -17.33 -9.99
CA LEU A 244 -6.69 -17.66 -10.95
C LEU A 244 -7.13 -17.38 -12.40
N VAL A 245 -8.37 -17.74 -12.77
CA VAL A 245 -8.93 -17.41 -14.09
C VAL A 245 -9.05 -15.89 -14.30
N GLY A 246 -9.42 -15.14 -13.26
CA GLY A 246 -9.40 -13.68 -13.30
C GLY A 246 -8.00 -13.12 -13.50
N GLN A 247 -7.00 -13.69 -12.83
CA GLN A 247 -5.60 -13.31 -13.00
C GLN A 247 -5.06 -13.59 -14.40
N GLU A 248 -5.49 -14.65 -15.10
CA GLU A 248 -5.06 -14.88 -16.49
C GLU A 248 -5.43 -13.72 -17.42
N GLN A 249 -6.62 -13.13 -17.26
CA GLN A 249 -7.02 -11.96 -18.02
C GLN A 249 -6.11 -10.76 -17.69
N ASP A 250 -5.79 -10.55 -16.42
CA ASP A 250 -4.86 -9.50 -16.00
C ASP A 250 -3.44 -9.73 -16.54
N PHE A 251 -2.97 -10.98 -16.58
CA PHE A 251 -1.68 -11.34 -17.16
C PHE A 251 -1.63 -11.05 -18.66
N THR A 252 -2.67 -11.40 -19.41
CA THR A 252 -2.73 -11.10 -20.86
C THR A 252 -2.78 -9.59 -21.13
N ALA A 253 -3.53 -8.83 -20.33
CA ALA A 253 -3.56 -7.37 -20.42
C ALA A 253 -2.19 -6.76 -20.07
N PHE A 254 -1.54 -7.28 -19.03
CA PHE A 254 -0.19 -6.85 -18.63
C PHE A 254 0.85 -7.15 -19.70
N GLU A 255 0.81 -8.33 -20.33
CA GLU A 255 1.69 -8.69 -21.43
C GLU A 255 1.51 -7.77 -22.63
N LYS A 256 0.26 -7.45 -22.99
CA LYS A 256 -0.03 -6.51 -24.07
C LYS A 256 0.52 -5.11 -23.76
N ILE A 257 0.27 -4.59 -22.56
CA ILE A 257 0.81 -3.29 -22.12
C ILE A 257 2.34 -3.30 -22.10
N ARG A 258 2.96 -4.42 -21.72
CA ARG A 258 4.43 -4.57 -21.72
C ARG A 258 4.98 -4.52 -23.15
N GLN A 259 4.35 -5.21 -24.09
CA GLN A 259 4.73 -5.19 -25.51
C GLN A 259 4.56 -3.79 -26.10
N GLU A 260 3.44 -3.13 -25.85
CA GLU A 260 3.20 -1.74 -26.28
C GLU A 260 4.24 -0.77 -25.69
N ASN A 261 4.56 -0.89 -24.40
CA ASN A 261 5.61 -0.09 -23.78
C ASN A 261 6.98 -0.35 -24.40
N GLN A 262 7.28 -1.60 -24.78
CA GLN A 262 8.53 -1.93 -25.45
C GLN A 262 8.59 -1.32 -26.85
N ALA A 263 7.49 -1.39 -27.62
CA ALA A 263 7.38 -0.78 -28.93
C ALA A 263 7.52 0.75 -28.89
N LEU A 264 6.81 1.41 -27.96
CA LEU A 264 6.93 2.86 -27.75
C LEU A 264 8.34 3.27 -27.34
N ARG A 265 9.03 2.45 -26.54
CA ARG A 265 10.44 2.70 -26.18
C ARG A 265 11.37 2.59 -27.38
N SER A 266 11.16 1.63 -28.28
CA SER A 266 11.93 1.55 -29.52
C SER A 266 11.65 2.73 -30.45
N GLU A 267 10.39 3.11 -30.64
CA GLU A 267 10.02 4.28 -31.47
C GLU A 267 10.64 5.57 -30.92
N LEU A 268 10.57 5.79 -29.60
CA LEU A 268 11.23 6.94 -28.97
C LEU A 268 12.75 6.90 -29.13
N ALA A 269 13.38 5.72 -29.09
CA ALA A 269 14.81 5.59 -29.30
C ALA A 269 15.19 5.93 -30.76
N GLU A 270 14.41 5.45 -31.74
CA GLU A 270 14.61 5.77 -33.15
C GLU A 270 14.42 7.27 -33.42
N LEU A 271 13.34 7.87 -32.93
CA LEU A 271 13.07 9.30 -33.09
C LEU A 271 14.19 10.14 -32.46
N ARG A 272 14.66 9.78 -31.26
CA ARG A 272 15.81 10.46 -30.63
C ARG A 272 17.07 10.35 -31.47
N GLN A 273 17.33 9.18 -32.07
CA GLN A 273 18.49 8.99 -32.94
C GLN A 273 18.37 9.83 -34.22
N ARG A 274 17.18 9.88 -34.84
CA ARG A 274 16.92 10.75 -36.02
C ARG A 274 17.16 12.21 -35.68
N MET A 275 16.57 12.71 -34.59
CA MET A 275 16.78 14.08 -34.12
C MET A 275 18.26 14.38 -33.82
N GLU A 276 19.00 13.46 -33.21
CA GLU A 276 20.43 13.69 -32.94
C GLU A 276 21.26 13.69 -34.22
N ASN A 277 20.91 12.87 -35.22
CA ASN A 277 21.56 12.88 -36.52
C ASN A 277 21.28 14.19 -37.28
N GLU A 278 20.03 14.63 -37.30
CA GLU A 278 19.64 15.92 -37.90
C GLU A 278 20.35 17.09 -37.22
N LYS A 279 20.41 17.09 -35.89
CA LYS A 279 21.14 18.10 -35.12
C LYS A 279 22.64 18.10 -35.42
N LYS A 280 23.24 16.92 -35.69
CA LYS A 280 24.65 16.82 -36.13
C LYS A 280 24.82 17.40 -37.53
N GLU A 281 23.92 17.09 -38.46
CA GLU A 281 23.96 17.66 -39.81
C GLU A 281 23.76 19.18 -39.79
N LEU A 282 22.85 19.70 -38.96
CA LEU A 282 22.67 21.13 -38.74
C LEU A 282 23.95 21.79 -38.23
N ARG A 283 24.64 21.17 -37.26
CA ARG A 283 25.93 21.65 -36.75
C ARG A 283 27.00 21.66 -37.86
N LYS A 284 27.05 20.64 -38.71
CA LYS A 284 27.99 20.61 -39.85
C LYS A 284 27.72 21.75 -40.82
N VAL A 285 26.48 21.94 -41.24
CA VAL A 285 26.10 23.02 -42.16
C VAL A 285 26.37 24.40 -41.55
N TYR A 286 26.09 24.59 -40.26
CA TYR A 286 26.42 25.83 -39.55
C TYR A 286 27.93 26.09 -39.53
N ASN A 287 28.74 25.09 -39.19
CA ASN A 287 30.20 25.22 -39.17
C ASN A 287 30.77 25.50 -40.57
N GLU A 288 30.23 24.87 -41.62
CA GLU A 288 30.58 25.17 -43.00
C GLU A 288 30.25 26.62 -43.35
N LEU A 289 29.05 27.10 -43.00
CA LEU A 289 28.65 28.50 -43.19
C LEU A 289 29.58 29.45 -42.47
N GLU A 290 29.87 29.19 -41.19
CA GLU A 290 30.76 30.01 -40.36
C GLU A 290 32.18 30.06 -40.94
N PHE A 291 32.69 28.93 -41.45
CA PHE A 291 33.98 28.87 -42.14
C PHE A 291 34.01 29.74 -43.40
N TRP A 292 33.05 29.55 -44.31
CA TRP A 292 33.00 30.31 -45.57
C TRP A 292 32.77 31.81 -45.35
N LEU A 293 31.92 32.17 -44.38
CA LEU A 293 31.69 33.56 -43.99
C LEU A 293 32.93 34.17 -43.32
N GLY A 294 33.61 33.41 -42.45
CA GLY A 294 34.86 33.83 -41.80
C GLY A 294 35.96 34.11 -42.81
N GLU A 295 36.22 33.15 -43.71
CA GLU A 295 37.19 33.27 -44.80
C GLU A 295 36.85 34.48 -45.70
N PHE A 296 35.58 34.68 -46.04
CA PHE A 296 35.14 35.85 -46.80
C PHE A 296 35.30 37.18 -46.06
N LEU A 297 35.12 37.21 -44.76
CA LEU A 297 35.27 38.41 -43.95
C LEU A 297 36.74 38.84 -43.83
N GLU A 298 37.66 37.88 -43.73
CA GLU A 298 39.11 38.11 -43.60
C GLU A 298 39.81 38.53 -44.92
N MET A 299 39.24 38.18 -46.08
CA MET A 299 39.81 38.54 -47.39
C MET A 299 39.91 40.07 -47.66
N ARG A 300 40.84 40.49 -48.52
CA ARG A 300 40.90 41.91 -49.00
C ARG A 300 39.77 42.22 -49.97
N LYS A 301 39.36 43.49 -50.07
CA LYS A 301 38.21 43.93 -50.91
C LYS A 301 38.25 43.44 -52.36
N ILE A 302 39.44 43.32 -52.96
CA ILE A 302 39.62 42.88 -54.35
C ILE A 302 39.47 41.34 -54.46
N GLU A 303 39.97 40.59 -53.49
CA GLU A 303 39.83 39.13 -53.39
C GLU A 303 38.37 38.73 -53.13
N LYS A 304 37.63 39.54 -52.35
CA LYS A 304 36.19 39.33 -52.11
C LYS A 304 35.38 39.35 -53.39
N VAL A 305 35.66 40.27 -54.31
CA VAL A 305 34.90 40.41 -55.58
C VAL A 305 35.20 39.25 -56.53
N ALA A 306 36.42 38.72 -56.53
CA ALA A 306 36.77 37.53 -57.31
C ALA A 306 36.14 36.24 -56.74
N ASN A 307 36.21 36.05 -55.42
CA ASN A 307 35.68 34.86 -54.76
C ASN A 307 34.15 34.87 -54.56
N LEU A 308 33.48 36.01 -54.76
CA LEU A 308 32.02 36.13 -54.73
C LEU A 308 31.33 35.20 -55.75
N GLY A 309 31.97 34.96 -56.90
CA GLY A 309 31.47 34.04 -57.93
C GLY A 309 31.44 32.57 -57.48
N GLU A 310 32.35 32.17 -56.59
CA GLU A 310 32.44 30.80 -56.06
C GLU A 310 31.72 30.63 -54.72
N LEU A 311 31.63 31.69 -53.92
CA LEU A 311 31.01 31.69 -52.60
C LEU A 311 29.47 31.67 -52.70
N ILE A 312 28.88 32.43 -53.63
CA ILE A 312 27.41 32.54 -53.77
C ILE A 312 26.75 31.18 -54.05
N PRO A 313 27.24 30.34 -54.99
CA PRO A 313 26.66 29.03 -55.24
C PRO A 313 26.78 28.08 -54.04
N LYS A 314 27.92 28.09 -53.35
CA LYS A 314 28.16 27.27 -52.15
C LYS A 314 27.26 27.69 -50.99
N LEU A 315 27.11 29.01 -50.78
CA LEU A 315 26.24 29.58 -49.76
C LEU A 315 24.76 29.29 -50.05
N LYS A 316 24.35 29.36 -51.32
CA LYS A 316 23.00 29.00 -51.73
C LYS A 316 22.72 27.52 -51.47
N TYR A 317 23.65 26.63 -51.84
CA TYR A 317 23.51 25.20 -51.60
C TYR A 317 23.42 24.84 -50.10
N SER A 318 24.29 25.43 -49.27
CA SER A 318 24.25 25.19 -47.82
C SER A 318 22.99 25.80 -47.17
N TYR A 319 22.52 26.95 -47.65
CA TYR A 319 21.27 27.55 -47.22
C TYR A 319 20.03 26.71 -47.61
N ASP A 320 19.97 26.21 -48.84
CA ASP A 320 18.88 25.35 -49.31
C ASP A 320 18.86 24.02 -48.51
N ARG A 321 20.05 23.44 -48.25
CA ARG A 321 20.20 22.25 -47.40
C ARG A 321 19.76 22.51 -45.95
N PHE A 322 20.10 23.68 -45.40
CA PHE A 322 19.65 24.11 -44.07
C PHE A 322 18.13 24.31 -44.02
N GLY A 323 17.55 24.89 -45.07
CA GLY A 323 16.11 25.06 -45.21
C GLY A 323 15.35 23.73 -45.19
N VAL A 324 15.80 22.75 -45.98
CA VAL A 324 15.21 21.40 -46.00
C VAL A 324 15.25 20.74 -44.63
N LEU A 325 16.38 20.84 -43.91
CA LEU A 325 16.49 20.26 -42.56
C LEU A 325 15.57 20.93 -41.52
N LEU A 326 15.34 22.24 -41.63
CA LEU A 326 14.39 22.96 -40.76
C LEU A 326 12.93 22.70 -41.10
N GLN A 327 12.61 22.42 -42.36
CA GLN A 327 11.26 22.03 -42.77
C GLN A 327 10.89 20.63 -42.30
N ILE A 328 11.85 19.69 -42.29
CA ILE A 328 11.68 18.36 -41.70
C ILE A 328 11.36 18.45 -40.20
N GLU A 329 11.99 19.38 -39.46
CA GLU A 329 11.68 19.64 -38.03
C GLU A 329 10.26 20.19 -37.79
N LYS A 330 9.65 20.85 -38.79
CA LYS A 330 8.27 21.37 -38.68
C LYS A 330 7.20 20.33 -39.00
N GLU A 331 7.54 19.28 -39.75
CA GLU A 331 6.60 18.26 -40.22
C GLU A 331 6.63 16.97 -39.38
N ALA A 332 7.62 16.78 -38.50
CA ALA A 332 7.76 15.66 -37.55
C ALA A 332 7.13 15.94 -36.17
#